data_AF-A0A6H1ZCV4-F1
#
_entry.id   AF-A0A6H1ZCV4-F1
#
_cell.length_a   1.000
_cell.length_b   1.000
_cell.length_c   1.000
_cell.angle_alpha   90.00
_cell.angle_beta   90.00
_cell.angle_gamma   90.00
#
_symmetry.space_group_name_H-M   'P 1'
#
loop_
_entity.id
_entity.type
_entity.pdbx_description
1 polymer ?
#
loop_
_entity_poly.entity_id
_entity_poly.type
_entity_poly.pdbx_seq_one_letter_code
_entity_poly.pdbx_strand_id
1 'polypeptide(L)' 'MNKRDLVAFELFYADTVRREAKARAKRYPEASALLQRHADAAVARAEAIRCGPLFSEKAA' A
#
# COMPACT_ATOMS: atom_id res chain seq x y z
N MET A 1 7.36 0.95 -16.05
CA MET A 1 6.83 1.61 -14.84
C MET A 1 8.02 1.97 -13.96
N ASN A 2 8.24 3.26 -13.68
CA ASN A 2 9.40 3.71 -12.91
C ASN A 2 9.13 3.61 -11.39
N LYS A 3 10.14 3.89 -10.55
CA LYS A 3 10.02 3.87 -9.09
C LYS A 3 8.84 4.69 -8.56
N ARG A 4 8.63 5.90 -9.12
CA ARG A 4 7.57 6.82 -8.69
C ARG A 4 6.19 6.23 -9.00
N ASP A 5 6.05 5.60 -10.16
CA ASP A 5 4.82 4.93 -10.57
C ASP A 5 4.48 3.74 -9.65
N LEU A 6 5.48 2.95 -9.25
CA LEU A 6 5.32 1.84 -8.30
C LEU A 6 4.88 2.32 -6.91
N VAL A 7 5.52 3.38 -6.41
CA VAL A 7 5.13 4.01 -5.14
C VAL A 7 3.70 4.56 -5.23
N ALA A 8 3.35 5.25 -6.33
CA ALA A 8 2.02 5.78 -6.53
C ALA A 8 0.96 4.67 -6.59
N PHE A 9 1.26 3.55 -7.25
CA PHE A 9 0.38 2.40 -7.32
C PHE A 9 0.11 1.77 -5.95
N GLU A 10 1.14 1.52 -5.14
CA GLU A 10 0.99 0.94 -3.80
C GLU A 10 0.17 1.86 -2.87
N LEU A 11 0.38 3.17 -2.96
CA LEU A 11 -0.39 4.14 -2.18
C LEU A 11 -1.85 4.21 -2.65
N PHE A 12 -2.09 4.19 -3.97
CA PHE A 12 -3.44 4.12 -4.52
C PHE A 12 -4.17 2.84 -4.08
N TYR A 13 -3.48 1.71 -4.09
CA TYR A 13 -4.01 0.44 -3.61
C TYR A 13 -4.36 0.52 -2.12
N ALA A 14 -3.46 1.04 -1.28
CA ALA A 14 -3.71 1.22 0.14
C ALA A 14 -4.98 2.06 0.42
N ASP A 15 -5.14 3.18 -0.28
CA ASP A 15 -6.32 4.05 -0.14
C ASP A 15 -7.61 3.36 -0.58
N THR A 16 -7.56 2.64 -1.71
CA THR A 16 -8.71 1.88 -2.22
C THR A 16 -9.15 0.82 -1.22
N VAL A 17 -8.20 0.06 -0.68
CA VAL A 17 -8.47 -0.99 0.32
C VAL A 17 -9.01 -0.38 1.63
N ARG A 18 -8.52 0.79 2.07
CA ARG A 18 -9.05 1.49 3.26
C ARG A 18 -10.50 1.93 3.08
N ARG A 19 -10.87 2.41 1.89
CA ARG A 19 -12.26 2.77 1.57
C ARG A 19 -13.16 1.55 1.66
N GLU A 20 -12.73 0.43 1.12
CA GLU A 20 -13.47 -0.84 1.18
C GLU A 20 -13.59 -1.35 2.63
N ALA A 21 -12.52 -1.27 3.40
CA ALA A 21 -12.53 -1.62 4.83
C ALA A 21 -13.56 -0.79 5.60
N LYS A 22 -13.64 0.52 5.34
CA LYS A 22 -14.61 1.42 5.95
C LYS A 22 -16.05 1.06 5.57
N ALA A 23 -16.30 0.76 4.30
CA ALA A 23 -17.62 0.33 3.83
C ALA A 23 -18.09 -0.97 4.51
N ARG A 24 -17.16 -1.88 4.80
CA ARG A 24 -17.46 -3.20 5.40
C ARG A 24 -17.46 -3.21 6.92
N ALA A 25 -16.92 -2.19 7.59
CA ALA A 25 -16.66 -2.18 9.04
C ALA A 25 -17.88 -2.55 9.91
N LYS A 26 -19.09 -2.11 9.53
CA LYS A 26 -20.31 -2.36 10.31
C LYS A 26 -20.84 -3.80 10.15
N ARG A 27 -20.73 -4.37 8.95
CA ARG A 27 -21.36 -5.66 8.61
C ARG A 27 -20.38 -6.84 8.69
N TYR A 28 -19.10 -6.59 8.41
CA TYR A 28 -18.05 -7.61 8.35
C TYR A 28 -16.76 -7.08 9.02
N PRO A 29 -16.72 -7.04 10.36
CA PRO A 29 -15.59 -6.45 11.10
C PRO A 29 -14.27 -7.20 10.87
N GLU A 30 -14.29 -8.53 10.77
CA GLU A 30 -13.09 -9.33 10.50
C GLU A 30 -12.50 -9.04 9.11
N ALA A 31 -13.37 -8.96 8.09
CA ALA A 31 -12.96 -8.59 6.74
C ALA A 31 -12.41 -7.15 6.69
N SER A 32 -13.02 -6.23 7.44
CA SER A 32 -12.51 -4.87 7.58
C SER A 32 -11.11 -4.85 8.18
N ALA A 33 -10.87 -5.60 9.26
CA ALA A 33 -9.56 -5.70 9.90
C ALA A 33 -8.50 -6.29 8.97
N LEU A 34 -8.84 -7.33 8.21
CA LEU A 34 -7.93 -7.91 7.23
C LEU A 34 -7.56 -6.90 6.13
N LEU A 35 -8.56 -6.18 5.59
CA LEU A 35 -8.33 -5.12 4.60
C LEU A 35 -7.43 -4.00 5.16
N GLN A 36 -7.63 -3.58 6.41
CA GLN A 36 -6.74 -2.59 7.04
C GLN A 36 -5.28 -3.09 7.07
N ARG A 37 -5.05 -4.35 7.46
CA ARG A 37 -3.71 -4.96 7.45
C ARG A 37 -3.09 -4.96 6.04
N HIS A 38 -3.89 -5.24 5.00
CA HIS A 38 -3.40 -5.17 3.62
C HIS A 38 -3.02 -3.75 3.19
N ALA A 39 -3.79 -2.75 3.60
CA ALA A 39 -3.46 -1.36 3.33
C ALA A 39 -2.16 -0.93 4.03
N ASP A 40 -1.97 -1.32 5.28
CA ASP A 40 -0.75 -0.99 6.04
C ASP A 40 0.48 -1.68 5.45
N ALA A 41 0.33 -2.95 5.02
CA ALA A 41 1.39 -3.66 4.31
C ALA A 41 1.75 -2.99 2.96
N ALA A 42 0.77 -2.41 2.25
CA ALA A 42 1.03 -1.67 1.02
C ALA A 42 1.79 -0.36 1.25
N VAL A 43 1.46 0.38 2.32
CA VAL A 43 2.23 1.57 2.73
C VAL A 43 3.67 1.18 3.09
N ALA A 44 3.86 0.10 3.85
CA ALA A 44 5.19 -0.40 4.19
C ALA A 44 6.00 -0.79 2.94
N ARG A 45 5.36 -1.41 1.93
CA ARG A 45 6.01 -1.68 0.64
C ARG A 45 6.38 -0.39 -0.10
N ALA A 46 5.51 0.60 -0.13
CA ALA A 46 5.80 1.89 -0.76
C ALA A 46 7.02 2.58 -0.10
N GLU A 47 7.13 2.51 1.23
CA GLU A 47 8.30 3.00 1.97
C GLU A 47 9.56 2.20 1.68
N ALA A 48 9.46 0.87 1.64
CA ALA A 48 10.57 0.00 1.26
C ALA A 48 11.04 0.28 -0.19
N ILE A 49 10.13 0.57 -1.12
CA ILE A 49 10.49 0.97 -2.49
C ILE A 49 11.17 2.34 -2.49
N ARG A 50 10.71 3.30 -1.67
CA ARG A 50 11.35 4.62 -1.54
C ARG A 50 12.79 4.50 -1.05
N CYS A 51 13.02 3.73 0.00
CA CYS A 51 14.30 3.65 0.71
C CYS A 51 15.19 2.47 0.26
N GLY A 52 14.68 1.56 -0.56
CA GLY A 52 15.34 0.31 -0.90
C GLY A 52 16.48 0.46 -1.90
N PRO A 53 17.54 -0.36 -1.78
CA PRO A 53 18.74 -0.29 -2.63
C PRO A 53 18.47 -0.68 -4.09
N LEU A 54 17.39 -1.43 -4.35
CA LEU A 54 16.96 -1.81 -5.70
C LEU A 54 16.48 -0.62 -6.55
N PHE A 55 16.10 0.48 -5.89
CA PHE A 55 15.54 1.67 -6.54
C PHE A 55 16.20 2.97 -6.07
N SER A 56 17.31 2.91 -5.32
CA SER A 56 18.16 4.08 -5.13
C SER A 56 18.79 4.42 -6.48
N GLU A 57 18.64 5.65 -6.96
CA GLU A 57 19.28 6.17 -8.17
C GLU A 57 20.82 6.23 -7.95
N LYS A 58 21.45 5.06 -7.88
CA LYS A 58 22.90 4.91 -7.89
C LYS A 58 23.28 3.48 -8.28
N ALA A 59 23.24 3.22 -9.58
CA ALA A 59 24.14 2.28 -10.23
C ALA A 59 24.39 2.82 -11.64
N ALA A 60 25.49 3.61 -11.71
CA ALA A 60 26.29 4.06 -12.86
C ALA A 60 25.60 4.35 -14.20
#